data_AF-A0A947J8Y3-F1
#
_entry.id   AF-A0A947J8Y3-F1
#
_cell.length_a   1.000
_cell.length_b   1.000
_cell.length_c   1.000
_cell.angle_alpha   90.00
_cell.angle_beta   90.00
_cell.angle_gamma   90.00
#
_symmetry.space_group_name_H-M   'P 1'
#
loop_
_entity.id
_entity.type
_entity.pdbx_description
1 polymer ?
#
loop_
_entity_poly.entity_id
_entity_poly.type
_entity_poly.pdbx_seq_one_letter_code
_entity_poly.pdbx_strand_id
1 'polypeptide(L)'
;IIIFLFIFGVGHIDTENLKSVSWGYFFIPYGVILFSLWGTSIIPEIKEMLDGDLKLLRKVIIWGICLAAFVSLLFSLLVIGISGEQTSQEGLSGLEGRLGQRVLSIGYVFGIITTFTSFIALGLTTKKILWYDYGLNKRIAWFIGSFIPLFLFIIGLQNFIEIIGLTGAVMLGLDGLLVTVIFLKIKKQDKSRNYIKLKIVGTLLMILLSLGVILEFFYFIKGY
;
A
#
# COMPACT_ATOMS: atom_id res chain seq x y z
N ILE A 1 17.65 -0.13 4.56
CA ILE A 1 17.46 1.11 3.77
C ILE A 1 17.02 2.26 4.67
N ILE A 2 15.87 2.18 5.33
CA ILE A 2 15.32 3.31 6.11
C ILE A 2 16.23 3.73 7.27
N ILE A 3 16.77 2.78 8.04
CA ILE A 3 17.75 3.09 9.11
C ILE A 3 19.00 3.79 8.54
N PHE A 4 19.49 3.34 7.39
CA PHE A 4 20.63 3.94 6.71
C PHE A 4 20.31 5.38 6.27
N LEU A 5 19.17 5.60 5.61
CA LEU A 5 18.71 6.95 5.27
C LEU A 5 18.53 7.84 6.50
N PHE A 6 18.07 7.27 7.62
CA PHE A 6 17.91 8.01 8.87
C PHE A 6 19.25 8.51 9.43
N ILE A 7 20.25 7.63 9.49
CA ILE A 7 21.58 7.98 10.00
C ILE A 7 22.23 9.10 9.17
N PHE A 8 22.13 9.03 7.85
CA PHE A 8 22.74 10.04 6.96
C PHE A 8 21.87 11.28 6.74
N GLY A 9 20.55 11.17 6.90
CA GLY A 9 19.59 12.21 6.60
C GLY A 9 19.24 13.11 7.78
N VAL A 10 19.28 12.59 9.01
CA VAL A 10 18.80 13.33 10.19
C VAL A 10 19.53 14.66 10.42
N GLY A 11 20.82 14.75 10.06
CA GLY A 11 21.62 15.97 10.17
C GLY A 11 21.26 17.07 9.16
N HIS A 12 20.45 16.75 8.15
CA HIS A 12 20.04 17.67 7.08
C HIS A 12 18.59 18.13 7.21
N ILE A 13 17.90 17.78 8.31
CA ILE A 13 16.51 18.15 8.54
C ILE A 13 16.41 19.63 8.88
N ASP A 14 15.60 20.35 8.11
CA ASP A 14 15.21 21.72 8.41
C ASP A 14 13.77 21.74 8.95
N THR A 15 13.57 22.32 10.13
CA THR A 15 12.24 22.41 10.76
C THR A 15 11.29 23.35 10.02
N GLU A 16 11.80 24.26 9.17
CA GLU A 16 10.95 25.12 8.35
C GLU A 16 10.21 24.35 7.27
N ASN A 17 10.83 23.29 6.72
CA ASN A 17 10.23 22.43 5.70
C ASN A 17 8.97 21.71 6.20
N LEU A 18 8.84 21.47 7.50
CA LEU A 18 7.67 20.81 8.11
C LEU A 18 6.42 21.70 8.12
N LYS A 19 6.56 23.01 7.90
CA LYS A 19 5.42 23.95 7.83
C LYS A 19 4.72 23.93 6.46
N SER A 20 5.30 23.29 5.45
CA SER A 20 4.71 23.13 4.11
C SER A 20 3.48 22.21 4.07
N VAL A 21 3.14 21.55 5.19
CA VAL A 21 1.99 20.65 5.29
C VAL A 21 0.68 21.43 5.25
N SER A 22 0.00 21.38 4.10
CA SER A 22 -1.35 21.92 3.92
C SER A 22 -2.41 20.94 4.45
N TRP A 23 -3.19 21.40 5.43
CA TRP A 23 -4.33 20.66 5.99
C TRP A 23 -5.48 20.44 4.99
N GLY A 24 -5.52 21.23 3.90
CA GLY A 24 -6.53 21.10 2.85
C GLY A 24 -6.44 19.78 2.08
N TYR A 25 -5.29 19.10 2.12
CA TYR A 25 -5.03 17.87 1.39
C TYR A 25 -5.09 16.60 2.26
N PHE A 26 -5.61 16.71 3.49
CA PHE A 26 -5.61 15.61 4.46
C PHE A 26 -6.28 14.32 3.95
N PHE A 27 -7.35 14.45 3.15
CA PHE A 27 -8.09 13.30 2.60
C PHE A 27 -7.60 12.83 1.23
N ILE A 28 -6.65 13.54 0.60
CA ILE A 28 -6.13 13.18 -0.72
C ILE A 28 -5.34 11.87 -0.70
N PRO A 29 -4.39 11.61 0.22
CA PRO A 29 -3.57 10.40 0.16
C PRO A 29 -4.29 9.15 0.69
N TYR A 30 -5.62 9.10 0.69
CA TYR A 30 -6.37 7.96 1.23
C TYR A 30 -5.98 6.65 0.54
N GLY A 31 -6.00 6.62 -0.80
CA GLY A 31 -5.62 5.44 -1.57
C GLY A 31 -4.18 5.00 -1.29
N VAL A 32 -3.27 5.96 -1.23
CA VAL A 32 -1.84 5.73 -0.93
C VAL A 32 -1.63 5.14 0.46
N ILE A 33 -2.32 5.66 1.47
CA ILE A 33 -2.25 5.17 2.86
C ILE A 33 -2.83 3.74 2.94
N LEU A 34 -3.98 3.52 2.30
CA LEU A 34 -4.60 2.19 2.26
C LEU A 34 -3.67 1.18 1.59
N PHE A 35 -3.04 1.55 0.47
CA PHE A 35 -2.03 0.74 -0.22
C PHE A 35 -0.83 0.43 0.66
N SER A 36 -0.27 1.45 1.32
CA SER A 36 0.93 1.28 2.17
C SER A 36 0.70 0.40 3.39
N LEU A 37 -0.53 0.33 3.91
CA LEU A 37 -0.87 -0.43 5.13
C LEU A 37 -1.64 -1.71 4.84
N TRP A 38 -1.81 -2.08 3.57
CA TRP A 38 -2.53 -3.29 3.20
C TRP A 38 -1.68 -4.55 3.36
N GLY A 39 -2.27 -5.59 3.94
CA GLY A 39 -1.60 -6.86 4.17
C GLY A 39 -2.56 -8.02 4.41
N THR A 40 -3.76 -7.97 3.82
CA THR A 40 -4.80 -8.98 4.09
C THR A 40 -4.47 -10.35 3.51
N SER A 41 -3.73 -10.40 2.39
CA SER A 41 -3.38 -11.62 1.67
C SER A 41 -2.52 -12.60 2.49
N ILE A 42 -1.70 -12.08 3.42
CA ILE A 42 -0.80 -12.90 4.24
C ILE A 42 -1.43 -13.34 5.57
N ILE A 43 -2.61 -12.82 5.92
CA ILE A 43 -3.29 -13.16 7.19
C ILE A 43 -3.58 -14.67 7.30
N PRO A 44 -4.07 -15.37 6.25
CA PRO A 44 -4.27 -16.82 6.31
C PRO A 44 -2.97 -17.60 6.57
N GLU A 45 -1.89 -17.23 5.90
CA GLU A 45 -0.57 -17.86 6.04
C GLU A 45 -0.02 -17.65 7.47
N ILE A 46 -0.13 -16.43 8.01
CA ILE A 46 0.26 -16.16 9.42
C ILE A 46 -0.59 -16.98 10.37
N LYS A 47 -1.89 -17.12 10.12
CA LYS A 47 -2.76 -17.94 10.97
C LYS A 47 -2.31 -19.39 10.99
N GLU A 48 -1.90 -19.93 9.85
CA GLU A 48 -1.37 -21.30 9.72
C GLU A 48 -0.02 -21.44 10.45
N MET A 49 0.89 -20.48 10.30
CA MET A 49 2.19 -20.47 11.01
C MET A 49 2.07 -20.40 12.54
N LEU A 50 0.93 -19.91 13.06
CA LEU A 50 0.65 -19.78 14.48
C LEU A 50 -0.25 -20.90 15.02
N ASP A 51 -0.39 -22.01 14.29
CA ASP A 51 -1.23 -23.16 14.64
C ASP A 51 -2.68 -22.76 14.98
N GLY A 52 -3.18 -21.68 14.39
CA GLY A 52 -4.53 -21.17 14.62
C GLY A 52 -4.73 -20.41 15.94
N ASP A 53 -3.68 -20.03 16.68
CA ASP A 53 -3.82 -19.19 17.89
C ASP A 53 -4.33 -17.78 17.52
N LEU A 54 -5.63 -17.56 17.74
CA LEU A 54 -6.31 -16.30 17.44
C LEU A 54 -5.84 -15.12 18.30
N LYS A 55 -5.39 -15.37 19.54
CA LYS A 55 -4.90 -14.30 20.42
C LYS A 55 -3.54 -13.81 19.94
N LEU A 56 -2.66 -14.73 19.58
CA LEU A 56 -1.34 -14.42 19.07
C LEU A 56 -1.43 -13.81 17.67
N LEU A 57 -2.30 -14.35 16.80
CA LEU A 57 -2.60 -13.76 15.49
C LEU A 57 -3.02 -12.29 15.60
N ARG A 58 -3.95 -11.96 16.52
CA ARG A 58 -4.36 -10.56 16.75
C ARG A 58 -3.19 -9.67 17.16
N LYS A 59 -2.31 -10.16 18.04
CA LYS A 59 -1.12 -9.39 18.46
C LYS A 59 -0.17 -9.15 17.29
N VAL A 60 0.10 -10.16 16.47
CA VAL A 60 0.98 -10.06 15.30
C VAL A 60 0.43 -9.06 14.29
N ILE A 61 -0.88 -9.10 14.00
CA ILE A 61 -1.52 -8.13 13.08
C ILE A 61 -1.39 -6.70 13.62
N ILE A 62 -1.70 -6.47 14.90
CA ILE A 62 -1.62 -5.12 15.50
C ILE A 62 -0.18 -4.61 15.48
N TRP A 63 0.79 -5.40 15.95
CA TRP A 63 2.19 -5.00 15.97
C TRP A 63 2.76 -4.81 14.56
N GLY A 64 2.36 -5.64 13.59
CA GLY A 64 2.75 -5.51 12.20
C GLY A 64 2.28 -4.19 11.59
N ILE A 65 1.00 -3.84 11.78
CA ILE A 65 0.43 -2.59 11.29
C ILE A 65 1.06 -1.39 12.00
N CYS A 66 1.21 -1.44 13.32
CA CYS A 66 1.84 -0.36 14.09
C CYS A 66 3.29 -0.12 13.66
N LEU A 67 4.06 -1.20 13.44
CA LEU A 67 5.44 -1.10 12.97
C LEU A 67 5.50 -0.54 11.55
N ALA A 68 4.65 -1.02 10.63
CA ALA A 68 4.58 -0.51 9.27
C ALA A 68 4.25 0.99 9.24
N ALA A 69 3.21 1.40 9.98
CA ALA A 69 2.81 2.80 10.09
C ALA A 69 3.92 3.68 10.69
N PHE A 70 4.59 3.20 11.75
CA PHE A 70 5.70 3.91 12.38
C PHE A 70 6.87 4.10 11.42
N VAL A 71 7.25 3.05 10.69
CA VAL A 71 8.34 3.10 9.71
C VAL A 71 8.00 4.02 8.54
N SER A 72 6.78 3.96 8.01
CA SER A 72 6.32 4.89 6.97
C SER A 72 6.32 6.34 7.45
N LEU A 73 5.86 6.60 8.67
CA LEU A 73 5.86 7.94 9.25
C LEU A 73 7.27 8.49 9.45
N LEU A 74 8.20 7.69 9.96
CA LEU A 74 9.61 8.09 10.09
C LEU A 74 10.24 8.42 8.73
N PHE A 75 9.96 7.60 7.72
CA PHE A 75 10.45 7.84 6.36
C PHE A 75 9.87 9.13 5.79
N SER A 76 8.56 9.34 5.88
CA SER A 76 7.91 10.56 5.39
C SER A 76 8.41 11.82 6.08
N LEU A 77 8.56 11.81 7.41
CA LEU A 77 9.10 12.95 8.16
C LEU A 77 10.53 13.28 7.77
N LEU A 78 11.36 12.25 7.55
CA LEU A 78 12.72 12.44 7.09
C LEU A 78 12.76 13.06 5.69
N VAL A 79 11.98 12.53 4.76
CA VAL A 79 11.94 13.05 3.39
C VAL A 79 11.50 14.50 3.39
N ILE A 80 10.31 14.79 3.94
CA ILE A 80 9.75 16.14 4.00
C ILE A 80 10.69 17.09 4.76
N GLY A 81 11.29 16.64 5.87
CA GLY A 81 12.22 17.45 6.65
C GLY A 81 13.48 17.87 5.87
N ILE A 82 13.95 17.04 4.94
CA ILE A 82 15.16 17.32 4.15
C ILE A 82 14.83 18.05 2.85
N SER A 83 13.78 17.65 2.12
CA SER A 83 13.44 18.18 0.79
C SER A 83 12.41 19.31 0.79
N GLY A 84 11.56 19.43 1.81
CA GLY A 84 10.51 20.44 1.87
C GLY A 84 9.60 20.42 0.63
N GLU A 85 9.42 21.57 -0.01
CA GLU A 85 8.61 21.70 -1.22
C GLU A 85 9.20 20.96 -2.44
N GLN A 86 10.49 20.60 -2.41
CA GLN A 86 11.15 19.83 -3.48
C GLN A 86 10.99 18.31 -3.32
N THR A 87 10.03 17.88 -2.49
CA THR A 87 9.74 16.46 -2.30
C THR A 87 9.24 15.86 -3.61
N SER A 88 9.94 14.86 -4.12
CA SER A 88 9.53 14.13 -5.32
C SER A 88 8.44 13.10 -5.01
N GLN A 89 7.76 12.63 -6.05
CA GLN A 89 6.65 11.69 -5.92
C GLN A 89 7.07 10.35 -5.28
N GLU A 90 8.25 9.86 -5.66
CA GLU A 90 8.91 8.68 -5.11
C GLU A 90 9.68 8.96 -3.80
N GLY A 91 9.82 10.23 -3.43
CA GLY A 91 10.52 10.73 -2.25
C GLY A 91 12.05 10.69 -2.33
N LEU A 92 12.64 9.69 -2.99
CA LEU A 92 14.09 9.48 -2.95
C LEU A 92 14.88 10.50 -3.79
N SER A 93 14.38 10.89 -4.96
CA SER A 93 15.06 11.90 -5.81
C SER A 93 15.05 13.30 -5.19
N GLY A 94 14.02 13.65 -4.40
CA GLY A 94 13.95 14.93 -3.68
C GLY A 94 15.07 15.12 -2.66
N LEU A 95 15.75 14.04 -2.27
CA LEU A 95 16.86 14.05 -1.32
C LEU A 95 18.23 14.36 -1.98
N GLU A 96 18.31 14.42 -3.32
CA GLU A 96 19.58 14.50 -4.06
C GLU A 96 20.42 15.71 -3.69
N GLY A 97 19.78 16.87 -3.58
CA GLY A 97 20.47 18.14 -3.29
C GLY A 97 21.10 18.22 -1.90
N ARG A 98 20.70 17.35 -0.95
CA ARG A 98 21.14 17.42 0.46
C ARG A 98 21.94 16.20 0.93
N LEU A 99 21.53 14.99 0.54
CA LEU A 99 22.20 13.74 0.95
C LEU A 99 23.36 13.33 0.04
N GLY A 100 23.46 13.94 -1.14
CA GLY A 100 24.49 13.66 -2.12
C GLY A 100 24.25 12.37 -2.92
N GLN A 101 24.76 12.35 -4.14
CA GLN A 101 24.48 11.32 -5.14
C GLN A 101 24.85 9.90 -4.69
N ARG A 102 25.92 9.74 -3.89
CA ARG A 102 26.39 8.41 -3.43
C ARG A 102 25.39 7.71 -2.51
N VAL A 103 24.76 8.45 -1.60
CA VAL A 103 23.77 7.89 -0.66
C VAL A 103 22.51 7.50 -1.42
N LEU A 104 22.12 8.31 -2.41
CA LEU A 104 20.99 7.99 -3.30
C LEU A 104 21.23 6.78 -4.18
N SER A 105 22.41 6.63 -4.80
CA SER A 105 22.71 5.47 -5.64
C SER A 105 22.55 4.17 -4.86
N ILE A 106 23.01 4.14 -3.60
CA ILE A 106 22.80 2.99 -2.71
C ILE A 106 21.29 2.77 -2.46
N GLY A 107 20.55 3.84 -2.16
CA GLY A 107 19.10 3.79 -2.00
C GLY A 107 18.37 3.20 -3.22
N TYR A 108 18.72 3.66 -4.43
CA TYR A 108 18.14 3.15 -5.67
C TYR A 108 18.52 1.69 -5.93
N VAL A 109 19.76 1.28 -5.70
CA VAL A 109 20.18 -0.13 -5.85
C VAL A 109 19.34 -1.03 -4.95
N PHE A 110 19.20 -0.66 -3.67
CA PHE A 110 18.35 -1.42 -2.76
C PHE A 110 16.86 -1.38 -3.15
N GLY A 111 16.38 -0.24 -3.64
CA GLY A 111 15.01 -0.08 -4.15
C GLY A 111 14.74 -1.02 -5.33
N ILE A 112 15.64 -1.09 -6.30
CA ILE A 112 15.55 -1.99 -7.45
C ILE A 112 15.54 -3.45 -6.99
N ILE A 113 16.47 -3.86 -6.12
CA ILE A 113 16.52 -5.24 -5.62
C ILE A 113 15.20 -5.61 -4.93
N THR A 114 14.72 -4.73 -4.05
CA THR A 114 13.50 -4.97 -3.27
C THR A 114 12.28 -5.09 -4.18
N THR A 115 12.07 -4.10 -5.06
CA THR A 115 10.93 -4.08 -6.00
C THR A 115 11.00 -5.24 -7.01
N PHE A 116 12.19 -5.62 -7.46
CA PHE A 116 12.38 -6.76 -8.35
C PHE A 116 11.96 -8.09 -7.67
N THR A 117 12.34 -8.30 -6.41
CA THR A 117 11.92 -9.49 -5.67
C THR A 117 10.40 -9.54 -5.46
N SER A 118 9.77 -8.41 -5.13
CA SER A 118 8.31 -8.30 -5.01
C SER A 118 7.60 -8.52 -6.34
N PHE A 119 8.14 -8.01 -7.45
CA PHE A 119 7.60 -8.23 -8.79
C PHE A 119 7.59 -9.72 -9.16
N ILE A 120 8.66 -10.45 -8.87
CA ILE A 120 8.70 -11.91 -9.10
C ILE A 120 7.62 -12.62 -8.29
N ALA A 121 7.50 -12.31 -6.99
CA ALA A 121 6.51 -12.94 -6.13
C ALA A 121 5.08 -12.68 -6.62
N LEU A 122 4.72 -11.42 -6.89
CA LEU A 122 3.40 -11.04 -7.38
C LEU A 122 3.13 -11.59 -8.78
N GLY A 123 4.10 -11.51 -9.70
CA GLY A 123 3.97 -12.05 -11.06
C GLY A 123 3.74 -13.56 -11.08
N LEU A 124 4.40 -14.30 -10.18
CA LEU A 124 4.16 -15.74 -10.00
C LEU A 124 2.76 -16.02 -9.43
N THR A 125 2.31 -15.24 -8.45
CA THR A 125 0.95 -15.36 -7.89
C THR A 125 -0.10 -15.08 -8.96
N THR A 126 0.01 -13.98 -9.71
CA THR A 126 -0.90 -13.65 -10.82
C THR A 126 -0.90 -14.74 -11.88
N LYS A 127 0.27 -15.27 -12.26
CA LYS A 127 0.37 -16.40 -13.17
C LYS A 127 -0.37 -17.63 -12.65
N LYS A 128 -0.25 -17.95 -11.36
CA LYS A 128 -0.93 -19.10 -10.74
C LYS A 128 -2.44 -18.91 -10.75
N ILE A 129 -2.93 -17.73 -10.37
CA ILE A 129 -4.37 -17.40 -10.41
C ILE A 129 -4.91 -17.57 -11.84
N LEU A 130 -4.23 -16.99 -12.83
CA LEU A 130 -4.64 -17.10 -14.23
C LEU A 130 -4.63 -18.53 -14.76
N TRP A 131 -3.68 -19.35 -14.33
CA TRP A 131 -3.56 -20.73 -14.79
C TRP A 131 -4.54 -21.66 -14.08
N TYR A 132 -4.57 -21.65 -12.75
CA TYR A 132 -5.36 -22.57 -11.95
C TYR A 132 -6.83 -22.14 -11.83
N ASP A 133 -7.10 -20.85 -11.61
CA ASP A 133 -8.45 -20.36 -11.33
C ASP A 133 -9.19 -19.97 -12.62
N TYR A 134 -8.50 -19.32 -13.56
CA TYR A 134 -9.07 -18.91 -14.86
C TYR A 134 -8.82 -19.91 -15.99
N GLY A 135 -8.09 -21.00 -15.74
CA GLY A 135 -7.87 -22.08 -16.71
C GLY A 135 -7.02 -21.70 -17.93
N LEU A 136 -6.29 -20.58 -17.89
CA LEU A 136 -5.45 -20.15 -19.02
C LEU A 136 -4.21 -21.03 -19.17
N ASN A 137 -3.70 -21.16 -20.40
CA ASN A 137 -2.45 -21.88 -20.64
C ASN A 137 -1.27 -21.19 -19.90
N LYS A 138 -0.40 -21.99 -19.28
CA LYS A 138 0.79 -21.56 -18.51
C LYS A 138 1.64 -20.51 -19.21
N ARG A 139 1.79 -20.60 -20.54
CA ARG A 139 2.54 -19.61 -21.35
C ARG A 139 1.84 -18.25 -21.41
N ILE A 140 0.53 -18.25 -21.62
CA ILE A 140 -0.30 -17.04 -21.67
C ILE A 140 -0.35 -16.40 -20.28
N ALA A 141 -0.58 -17.19 -19.23
CA ALA A 141 -0.59 -16.70 -17.85
C ALA A 141 0.74 -16.04 -17.44
N TRP A 142 1.89 -16.62 -17.85
CA TRP A 142 3.20 -16.02 -17.62
C TRP A 142 3.40 -14.72 -18.41
N PHE A 143 2.98 -14.70 -19.68
CA PHE A 143 3.09 -13.51 -20.51
C PHE A 143 2.25 -12.35 -19.95
N ILE A 144 0.98 -12.61 -19.63
CA ILE A 144 0.05 -11.64 -19.02
C ILE A 144 0.62 -11.12 -17.70
N GLY A 145 1.05 -12.00 -16.79
CA GLY A 145 1.57 -11.61 -15.49
C GLY A 145 2.86 -10.77 -15.53
N SER A 146 3.67 -10.91 -16.59
CA SER A 146 4.97 -10.23 -16.68
C SER A 146 4.92 -8.98 -17.58
N PHE A 147 4.22 -9.04 -18.72
CA PHE A 147 4.28 -8.01 -19.76
C PHE A 147 3.14 -6.99 -19.68
N ILE A 148 2.01 -7.29 -19.03
CA ILE A 148 0.95 -6.29 -18.88
C ILE A 148 1.41 -5.07 -18.06
N PRO A 149 2.07 -5.23 -16.89
CA PRO A 149 2.60 -4.08 -16.16
C PRO A 149 3.56 -3.24 -17.00
N LEU A 150 4.42 -3.89 -17.80
CA LEU A 150 5.35 -3.22 -18.70
C LEU A 150 4.63 -2.46 -19.83
N PHE A 151 3.60 -3.06 -20.41
CA PHE A 151 2.82 -2.45 -21.47
C PHE A 151 2.08 -1.19 -20.99
N LEU A 152 1.48 -1.25 -19.80
CA LEU A 152 0.84 -0.08 -19.17
C LEU A 152 1.83 1.06 -18.96
N PHE A 153 3.05 0.75 -18.50
CA PHE A 153 4.11 1.74 -18.33
C PHE A 153 4.51 2.42 -19.65
N ILE A 154 4.65 1.66 -20.74
CA ILE A 154 5.03 2.18 -22.06
C ILE A 154 3.95 3.08 -22.66
N ILE A 155 2.67 2.80 -22.39
CA ILE A 155 1.54 3.62 -22.88
C ILE A 155 1.40 4.96 -22.14
N GLY A 156 2.13 5.15 -21.04
CA GLY A 156 2.21 6.44 -20.34
C GLY A 156 1.67 6.43 -18.91
N LEU A 157 1.29 5.28 -18.35
CA LEU A 157 1.00 5.17 -16.92
C LEU A 157 2.32 5.14 -16.13
N GLN A 158 2.88 6.34 -15.89
CA GLN A 158 4.17 6.52 -15.21
C GLN A 158 4.04 7.27 -13.87
N ASN A 159 2.89 7.90 -13.62
CA ASN A 159 2.68 8.75 -12.46
C ASN A 159 2.51 7.88 -11.20
N PHE A 160 3.52 7.89 -10.32
CA PHE A 160 3.63 6.95 -9.20
C PHE A 160 2.46 7.08 -8.22
N ILE A 161 2.12 8.33 -7.85
CA ILE A 161 1.07 8.63 -6.87
C ILE A 161 -0.30 8.20 -7.40
N GLU A 162 -0.60 8.48 -8.67
CA GLU A 162 -1.87 8.07 -9.29
C GLU A 162 -2.03 6.56 -9.32
N ILE A 163 -0.96 5.82 -9.66
CA ILE A 163 -1.01 4.35 -9.76
C ILE A 163 -1.27 3.74 -8.38
N ILE A 164 -0.51 4.14 -7.36
CA ILE A 164 -0.68 3.59 -5.99
C ILE A 164 -1.97 4.08 -5.33
N GLY A 165 -2.41 5.31 -5.62
CA GLY A 165 -3.67 5.87 -5.17
C GLY A 165 -4.86 5.10 -5.73
N LEU A 166 -4.91 4.92 -7.06
CA LEU A 166 -5.96 4.18 -7.76
C LEU A 166 -5.98 2.71 -7.36
N THR A 167 -4.83 2.03 -7.34
CA THR A 167 -4.77 0.63 -6.92
C THR A 167 -5.17 0.48 -5.45
N GLY A 168 -4.71 1.37 -4.58
CA GLY A 168 -5.06 1.39 -3.17
C GLY A 168 -6.54 1.62 -2.91
N ALA A 169 -7.09 2.74 -3.37
CA ALA A 169 -8.47 3.09 -3.10
C ALA A 169 -9.45 2.16 -3.81
N VAL A 170 -9.22 1.86 -5.10
CA VAL A 170 -10.17 1.10 -5.92
C VAL A 170 -10.01 -0.39 -5.70
N MET A 171 -8.85 -0.98 -6.01
CA MET A 171 -8.69 -2.43 -5.96
C MET A 171 -8.75 -2.95 -4.52
N LEU A 172 -7.98 -2.36 -3.61
CA LEU A 172 -7.98 -2.79 -2.21
C LEU A 172 -9.25 -2.37 -1.46
N GLY A 173 -9.86 -1.25 -1.85
CA GLY A 173 -11.18 -0.86 -1.35
C GLY A 173 -12.24 -1.90 -1.71
N LEU A 174 -12.26 -2.37 -2.97
CA LEU A 174 -13.16 -3.44 -3.41
C LEU A 174 -12.89 -4.76 -2.68
N ASP A 175 -11.62 -5.14 -2.51
CA ASP A 175 -11.25 -6.33 -1.73
C ASP A 175 -11.74 -6.22 -0.28
N GLY A 176 -11.56 -5.05 0.35
CA GLY A 176 -12.03 -4.79 1.72
C GLY A 176 -13.56 -4.85 1.84
N LEU A 177 -14.29 -4.38 0.82
CA LEU A 177 -15.75 -4.50 0.74
C LEU A 177 -16.17 -5.97 0.67
N LEU A 178 -15.54 -6.76 -0.21
CA LEU A 178 -15.83 -8.19 -0.35
C LEU A 178 -15.58 -8.95 0.94
N VAL A 179 -14.42 -8.75 1.58
CA VAL A 179 -14.08 -9.38 2.87
C VAL A 179 -15.11 -9.03 3.95
N THR A 180 -15.52 -7.76 4.01
CA THR A 180 -16.52 -7.30 4.99
C THR A 180 -17.89 -7.95 4.76
N VAL A 181 -18.35 -8.03 3.50
CA VAL A 181 -19.61 -8.67 3.14
C VAL A 181 -19.58 -10.16 3.48
N ILE A 182 -18.49 -10.86 3.14
CA ILE A 182 -18.30 -12.28 3.47
C ILE A 182 -18.38 -12.49 4.98
N PHE A 183 -17.66 -11.67 5.76
CA PHE A 183 -17.66 -11.75 7.22
C PHE A 183 -19.07 -11.56 7.82
N LEU A 184 -19.82 -10.54 7.36
CA LEU A 184 -21.18 -10.30 7.82
C LEU A 184 -22.14 -11.44 7.44
N LYS A 185 -21.99 -12.02 6.24
CA LYS A 185 -22.81 -13.14 5.78
C LYS A 185 -22.58 -14.39 6.65
N ILE A 186 -21.33 -14.71 6.96
CA ILE A 186 -20.98 -15.83 7.85
C ILE A 186 -21.56 -15.59 9.25
N LYS A 187 -21.38 -14.39 9.82
CA LYS A 187 -21.87 -14.09 11.19
C LYS A 187 -23.38 -14.02 11.31
N LYS A 188 -24.09 -13.72 10.22
CA LYS A 188 -25.56 -13.81 10.15
C LYS A 188 -26.02 -15.26 10.23
N GLN A 189 -25.36 -16.17 9.51
CA GLN A 189 -25.70 -17.60 9.49
C GLN A 189 -25.39 -18.27 10.83
N ASP A 190 -24.29 -17.87 11.48
CA ASP A 190 -23.83 -18.35 12.79
C ASP A 190 -24.70 -17.86 13.98
N LYS A 191 -25.83 -17.17 13.71
CA LYS A 191 -26.74 -16.55 14.71
C LYS A 191 -26.00 -15.85 15.86
N SER A 192 -24.91 -15.14 15.53
CA SER A 192 -24.04 -14.54 16.55
C SER A 192 -24.80 -13.54 17.41
N ARG A 193 -24.69 -13.67 18.75
CA ARG A 193 -25.33 -12.79 19.73
C ARG A 193 -24.97 -11.30 19.54
N ASN A 194 -23.82 -11.02 18.91
CA ASN A 194 -23.31 -9.67 18.63
C ASN A 194 -23.51 -9.23 17.17
N TYR A 195 -24.31 -9.93 16.37
CA TYR A 195 -24.48 -9.65 14.94
C TYR A 195 -24.87 -8.20 14.65
N ILE A 196 -25.75 -7.59 15.46
CA ILE A 196 -26.20 -6.20 15.24
C ILE A 196 -25.02 -5.22 15.35
N LYS A 197 -24.18 -5.35 16.39
CA LYS A 197 -22.98 -4.52 16.57
C LYS A 197 -21.99 -4.72 15.42
N LEU A 198 -21.76 -5.98 15.02
CA LEU A 198 -20.89 -6.30 13.90
C LEU A 198 -21.41 -5.74 12.57
N LYS A 199 -22.73 -5.77 12.36
CA LYS A 199 -23.38 -5.19 11.17
C LYS A 199 -23.18 -3.68 11.12
N ILE A 200 -23.33 -2.96 12.23
CA ILE A 200 -23.11 -1.51 12.28
C ILE A 200 -21.66 -1.17 11.90
N VAL A 201 -20.69 -1.84 12.54
CA VAL A 201 -19.26 -1.63 12.25
C VAL A 201 -18.94 -1.98 10.80
N GLY A 202 -19.44 -3.12 10.31
CA GLY A 202 -19.23 -3.53 8.92
C GLY A 202 -19.86 -2.56 7.92
N THR A 203 -21.06 -2.05 8.19
CA THR A 203 -21.69 -1.03 7.34
C THR A 203 -20.91 0.28 7.35
N LEU A 204 -20.41 0.73 8.50
CA LEU A 204 -19.55 1.92 8.57
C LEU A 204 -18.26 1.74 7.77
N LEU A 205 -17.61 0.58 7.88
CA LEU A 205 -16.42 0.25 7.08
C LEU A 205 -16.74 0.24 5.59
N MET A 206 -17.86 -0.34 5.18
CA MET A 206 -18.26 -0.34 3.77
C MET A 206 -18.49 1.07 3.25
N ILE A 207 -19.17 1.94 4.02
CA ILE A 207 -19.36 3.35 3.65
C ILE A 207 -18.03 4.06 3.51
N LEU A 208 -17.10 3.88 4.46
CA LEU A 208 -15.77 4.50 4.42
C LEU A 208 -14.99 4.06 3.18
N LEU A 209 -14.93 2.75 2.90
CA LEU A 209 -14.24 2.20 1.73
C LEU A 209 -14.88 2.70 0.44
N SER A 210 -16.22 2.69 0.34
CA SER A 210 -16.93 3.18 -0.84
C SER A 210 -16.73 4.69 -1.06
N LEU A 211 -16.74 5.50 -0.01
CA LEU A 211 -16.42 6.92 -0.10
C LEU A 211 -15.00 7.14 -0.60
N GLY A 212 -14.04 6.37 -0.09
CA GLY A 212 -12.65 6.41 -0.55
C GLY A 212 -12.50 6.09 -2.03
N VAL A 213 -13.17 5.04 -2.51
CA VAL A 213 -13.21 4.68 -3.95
C VAL A 213 -13.77 5.82 -4.80
N ILE A 214 -14.90 6.42 -4.36
CA ILE A 214 -15.56 7.50 -5.10
C ILE A 214 -14.67 8.74 -5.17
N LEU A 215 -14.07 9.13 -4.03
CA LEU A 215 -13.19 10.29 -3.95
C LEU A 215 -11.97 10.12 -4.87
N GLU A 216 -11.29 8.98 -4.79
CA GLU A 216 -10.11 8.71 -5.64
C GLU A 216 -10.46 8.77 -7.13
N PHE A 217 -11.62 8.21 -7.51
CA PHE A 217 -12.07 8.25 -8.90
C PHE A 217 -12.35 9.69 -9.38
N PHE A 218 -12.92 10.54 -8.52
CA PHE A 218 -13.10 11.97 -8.82
C PHE A 218 -11.77 12.71 -8.94
N TYR A 219 -10.78 12.40 -8.10
CA TYR A 219 -9.45 12.99 -8.18
C TYR A 219 -8.72 12.57 -9.46
N PHE A 220 -8.74 11.27 -9.77
CA PHE A 220 -8.13 10.71 -10.97
C PHE A 220 -8.70 11.33 -12.26
N ILE A 221 -10.03 11.53 -12.34
CA ILE A 221 -10.65 12.17 -13.51
C ILE A 221 -10.30 13.65 -13.62
N LYS A 222 -10.17 14.36 -12.50
CA LYS A 222 -9.88 15.80 -12.50
C LYS A 222 -8.39 16.13 -12.68
N GLY A 223 -7.50 15.14 -12.60
CA GLY A 223 -6.05 15.33 -12.81
C GLY A 223 -5.36 16.15 -11.72
N TYR A 224 -5.79 15.98 -10.47
CA TYR A 224 -5.12 16.57 -9.29
C TYR A 224 -4.00 15.67 -8.77
#